data_AF-A0AAN7L175-F1
#
_entry.id   AF-A0AAN7L175-F1
#
_cell.length_a   1.000
_cell.length_b   1.000
_cell.length_c   1.000
_cell.angle_alpha   90.00
_cell.angle_beta   90.00
_cell.angle_gamma   90.00
#
_symmetry.space_group_name_H-M   'P 1'
#
loop_
_entity.id
_entity.type
_entity.pdbx_description
1 polymer ?
#
loop_
_entity_poly.entity_id
_entity_poly.type
_entity_poly.pdbx_seq_one_letter_code
_entity_poly.pdbx_strand_id
1 'polypeptide(L)'
;MKSVYELSSTMSYNTISSLAFSSLLIGFILLLPHCKLLTICRADEVEDETPFTYEKGSETGPDKWGLINPEWRTCNYGKMQSPIDFLDQSVQVSNILGRLKRDYKPAHATIKNRGHDITVTWKKDAGKINLNGTDYNLVMCHWHSPSEHTFNGSRYQLELHIVHISSHGEIAVVGILYKYGRLDGFLRKLFHHINAVGHKGEGSSHMSSIRHKERHLGIINPGDIKFGSRKYYRYIGSLTVPPCSEGVIWTISKKVRTVSRDQVRALRKAVHDGFESNARPIQKSDGRFVWLYNPRSAKISA
;
A
#
# COMPACT_ATOMS: atom_id res chain seq x y z
N MET A 1 89.82 -50.92 44.61
CA MET A 1 91.04 -50.97 43.77
C MET A 1 90.64 -50.60 42.33
N LYS A 2 91.56 -50.05 41.52
CA LYS A 2 91.54 -49.84 40.04
C LYS A 2 90.16 -49.64 39.34
N SER A 3 89.78 -48.47 38.78
CA SER A 3 90.37 -47.68 37.66
C SER A 3 89.84 -48.08 36.26
N VAL A 4 89.98 -47.19 35.26
CA VAL A 4 89.56 -47.28 33.82
C VAL A 4 88.07 -46.91 33.60
N TYR A 5 87.72 -45.73 33.05
CA TYR A 5 87.72 -45.22 31.65
C TYR A 5 86.58 -45.84 30.77
N GLU A 6 85.96 -45.17 29.77
CA GLU A 6 86.31 -43.94 29.04
C GLU A 6 85.09 -43.14 28.46
N LEU A 7 85.35 -42.19 27.55
CA LEU A 7 84.49 -41.19 26.87
C LEU A 7 83.38 -41.84 25.98
N SER A 8 82.32 -41.18 25.47
CA SER A 8 82.04 -39.75 25.10
C SER A 8 80.50 -39.54 24.92
N SER A 9 79.84 -38.42 24.51
CA SER A 9 80.16 -37.02 24.13
C SER A 9 78.86 -36.13 24.07
N THR A 10 78.98 -34.93 23.48
CA THR A 10 78.02 -33.89 22.98
C THR A 10 76.66 -34.32 22.39
N MET A 11 75.58 -33.51 22.34
CA MET A 11 75.26 -32.11 22.75
C MET A 11 73.72 -31.99 22.96
N SER A 12 73.19 -31.34 24.03
CA SER A 12 72.79 -29.91 24.12
C SER A 12 71.64 -29.48 23.17
N TYR A 13 70.51 -28.89 23.58
CA TYR A 13 70.30 -27.85 24.62
C TYR A 13 68.88 -27.81 25.26
N ASN A 14 68.81 -27.28 26.50
CA ASN A 14 67.79 -26.41 27.11
C ASN A 14 66.30 -26.85 27.28
N THR A 15 66.00 -27.32 28.49
CA THR A 15 65.13 -26.69 29.54
C THR A 15 64.53 -25.28 29.23
N ILE A 16 63.40 -24.83 29.81
CA ILE A 16 62.95 -24.87 31.23
C ILE A 16 61.42 -25.17 31.36
N SER A 17 61.02 -25.63 32.54
CA SER A 17 59.65 -26.00 32.97
C SER A 17 58.64 -24.86 33.13
N SER A 18 57.35 -25.20 33.02
CA SER A 18 56.19 -24.41 33.43
C SER A 18 56.06 -24.21 34.95
N LEU A 19 55.43 -23.12 35.41
CA LEU A 19 54.55 -23.13 36.61
C LEU A 19 53.73 -21.82 36.79
N ALA A 20 52.57 -21.98 37.47
CA ALA A 20 51.84 -21.02 38.31
C ALA A 20 51.19 -19.73 37.72
N PHE A 21 49.85 -19.76 37.68
CA PHE A 21 48.89 -18.73 38.16
C PHE A 21 49.25 -17.23 38.17
N SER A 22 48.44 -16.45 37.45
CA SER A 22 47.77 -15.27 38.04
C SER A 22 46.35 -15.11 37.46
N SER A 23 45.46 -14.47 38.22
CA SER A 23 44.02 -14.40 37.91
C SER A 23 43.60 -13.04 37.38
N LEU A 24 42.88 -13.00 36.26
CA LEU A 24 42.03 -11.87 35.89
C LEU A 24 40.88 -12.33 34.96
N LEU A 25 39.75 -12.76 35.53
CA LEU A 25 38.58 -13.17 34.75
C LEU A 25 37.81 -11.92 34.28
N ILE A 26 38.33 -11.23 33.25
CA ILE A 26 37.61 -10.12 32.62
C ILE A 26 36.37 -10.68 31.90
N GLY A 27 35.22 -10.55 32.57
CA GLY A 27 33.92 -10.88 31.98
C GLY A 27 33.61 -9.96 30.80
N PHE A 28 33.91 -10.42 29.59
CA PHE A 28 33.52 -9.75 28.35
C PHE A 28 32.01 -9.87 28.15
N ILE A 29 31.25 -9.05 28.89
CA ILE A 29 29.85 -8.77 28.57
C ILE A 29 29.85 -8.02 27.25
N LEU A 30 29.72 -8.78 26.16
CA LEU A 30 29.43 -8.24 24.84
C LEU A 30 28.03 -7.61 24.90
N LEU A 31 28.00 -6.32 25.27
CA LEU A 31 26.88 -5.42 25.03
C LEU A 31 26.72 -5.25 23.52
N LEU A 32 26.17 -6.28 22.89
CA LEU A 32 25.66 -6.23 21.54
C LEU A 32 24.78 -4.97 21.44
N PRO A 33 25.03 -4.06 20.49
CA PRO A 33 24.17 -2.91 20.30
C PRO A 33 22.84 -3.38 19.72
N HIS A 34 21.97 -3.88 20.60
CA HIS A 34 20.54 -4.09 20.37
C HIS A 34 19.82 -2.72 20.30
N CYS A 35 20.41 -1.80 19.55
CA CYS A 35 19.65 -0.82 18.78
C CYS A 35 18.84 -1.60 17.75
N LYS A 36 17.79 -2.27 18.22
CA LYS A 36 16.63 -2.55 17.39
C LYS A 36 16.10 -1.19 17.00
N LEU A 37 16.59 -0.69 15.87
CA LEU A 37 15.99 0.43 15.19
C LEU A 37 14.51 0.06 15.07
N LEU A 38 13.66 0.77 15.79
CA LEU A 38 12.23 0.64 15.64
C LEU A 38 11.91 1.24 14.27
N THR A 39 12.10 0.42 13.24
CA THR A 39 11.57 0.66 11.91
C THR A 39 10.07 0.79 12.09
N ILE A 40 9.62 2.03 12.22
CA ILE A 40 8.20 2.38 12.18
C ILE A 40 7.74 1.85 10.84
N CYS A 41 7.06 0.71 10.87
CA CYS A 41 6.54 0.07 9.69
C CYS A 41 5.47 1.01 9.14
N ARG A 42 5.87 1.86 8.20
CA ARG A 42 4.92 2.66 7.45
C ARG A 42 4.03 1.66 6.74
N ALA A 43 2.73 1.76 6.99
CA ALA A 43 1.71 1.04 6.25
C ALA A 43 1.54 1.65 4.84
N ASP A 44 2.66 1.84 4.15
CA ASP A 44 2.68 2.16 2.73
C ASP A 44 2.29 0.87 1.98
N GLU A 45 1.60 1.04 0.86
CA GLU A 45 1.22 -0.08 -0.02
C GLU A 45 2.46 -0.68 -0.67
N VAL A 46 2.44 -2.00 -0.93
CA VAL A 46 3.56 -2.68 -1.58
C VAL A 46 3.87 -2.07 -2.96
N GLU A 47 5.12 -1.68 -3.19
CA GLU A 47 5.58 -1.00 -4.43
C GLU A 47 6.18 -1.96 -5.47
N ASP A 48 6.27 -3.26 -5.14
CA ASP A 48 6.81 -4.35 -5.94
C ASP A 48 5.77 -5.48 -6.05
N GLU A 49 5.30 -5.75 -7.26
CA GLU A 49 4.26 -6.75 -7.51
C GLU A 49 4.76 -8.21 -7.50
N THR A 50 6.08 -8.44 -7.59
CA THR A 50 6.64 -9.77 -7.87
C THR A 50 6.26 -10.90 -6.90
N PRO A 51 5.98 -10.68 -5.59
CA PRO A 51 5.63 -11.78 -4.70
C PRO A 51 4.15 -12.19 -4.72
N PHE A 52 3.24 -11.43 -5.34
CA PHE A 52 1.79 -11.66 -5.23
C PHE A 52 1.05 -11.59 -6.58
N THR A 53 -0.15 -12.17 -6.64
CA THR A 53 -1.05 -12.09 -7.80
C THR A 53 -2.49 -11.83 -7.37
N TYR A 54 -3.36 -11.50 -8.33
CA TYR A 54 -4.82 -11.45 -8.14
C TYR A 54 -5.53 -12.75 -8.56
N GLU A 55 -4.77 -13.78 -8.95
CA GLU A 55 -5.34 -15.06 -9.37
C GLU A 55 -5.92 -15.83 -8.18
N LYS A 56 -7.21 -16.16 -8.25
CA LYS A 56 -7.93 -16.82 -7.15
C LYS A 56 -7.46 -18.27 -6.98
N GLY A 57 -6.98 -18.63 -5.79
CA GLY A 57 -6.53 -19.98 -5.45
C GLY A 57 -5.08 -20.32 -5.84
N SER A 58 -4.40 -19.44 -6.59
CA SER A 58 -2.94 -19.52 -6.80
C SER A 58 -2.21 -19.43 -5.46
N GLU A 59 -1.02 -20.04 -5.33
CA GLU A 59 -0.22 -19.96 -4.09
C GLU A 59 0.16 -18.52 -3.72
N THR A 60 0.21 -17.61 -4.70
CA THR A 60 0.46 -16.18 -4.50
C THR A 60 -0.84 -15.32 -4.53
N GLY A 61 -2.00 -15.97 -4.55
CA GLY A 61 -3.31 -15.35 -4.75
C GLY A 61 -3.89 -14.62 -3.52
N PRO A 62 -4.98 -13.83 -3.69
CA PRO A 62 -5.53 -12.97 -2.64
C PRO A 62 -6.04 -13.68 -1.37
N ASP A 63 -6.34 -14.98 -1.47
CA ASP A 63 -6.69 -15.84 -0.35
C ASP A 63 -5.48 -16.36 0.45
N LYS A 64 -4.25 -16.12 -0.04
CA LYS A 64 -2.99 -16.60 0.56
C LYS A 64 -1.93 -15.51 0.79
N TRP A 65 -2.16 -14.25 0.42
CA TRP A 65 -1.19 -13.15 0.56
C TRP A 65 -0.48 -13.09 1.93
N GLY A 66 -1.20 -13.29 3.03
CA GLY A 66 -0.66 -13.29 4.40
C GLY A 66 0.09 -14.57 4.81
N LEU A 67 0.31 -15.48 3.88
CA LEU A 67 1.19 -16.66 4.00
C LEU A 67 2.51 -16.46 3.23
N ILE A 68 2.57 -15.49 2.28
CA ILE A 68 3.73 -15.23 1.41
C ILE A 68 4.85 -14.52 2.19
N ASN A 69 4.50 -13.51 2.98
CA ASN A 69 5.42 -12.74 3.82
C ASN A 69 4.83 -12.62 5.25
N PRO A 70 5.58 -12.89 6.33
CA PRO A 70 5.15 -12.66 7.71
C PRO A 70 4.60 -11.25 8.00
N GLU A 71 5.08 -10.21 7.32
CA GLU A 71 4.58 -8.83 7.46
C GLU A 71 3.18 -8.65 6.87
N TRP A 72 2.79 -9.50 5.91
CA TRP A 72 1.50 -9.45 5.22
C TRP A 72 0.42 -10.27 5.93
N ARG A 73 0.74 -10.87 7.08
CA ARG A 73 -0.15 -11.74 7.89
C ARG A 73 -1.56 -11.16 8.08
N THR A 74 -1.67 -9.85 8.22
CA THR A 74 -2.94 -9.12 8.34
C THR A 74 -3.93 -9.43 7.20
N CYS A 75 -3.43 -9.66 5.97
CA CYS A 75 -4.24 -10.02 4.81
C CYS A 75 -5.11 -11.27 5.00
N ASN A 76 -4.66 -12.24 5.82
CA ASN A 76 -5.36 -13.51 6.05
C ASN A 76 -6.08 -13.58 7.40
N TYR A 77 -5.56 -12.89 8.43
CA TYR A 77 -6.04 -13.06 9.82
C TYR A 77 -6.79 -11.84 10.38
N GLY A 78 -6.72 -10.68 9.71
CA GLY A 78 -7.42 -9.45 10.09
C GLY A 78 -8.94 -9.58 10.15
N LYS A 79 -9.60 -8.63 10.81
CA LYS A 79 -11.07 -8.60 11.03
C LYS A 79 -11.74 -7.32 10.54
N MET A 80 -10.95 -6.32 10.15
CA MET A 80 -11.41 -5.10 9.50
C MET A 80 -10.93 -5.02 8.04
N GLN A 81 -10.69 -6.17 7.40
CA GLN A 81 -10.22 -6.25 6.03
C GLN A 81 -11.16 -5.56 5.01
N SER A 82 -10.60 -5.14 3.88
CA SER A 82 -11.26 -4.42 2.78
C SER A 82 -10.81 -4.99 1.43
N PRO A 83 -11.61 -4.88 0.35
CA PRO A 83 -12.88 -4.16 0.23
C PRO A 83 -14.07 -4.90 0.87
N ILE A 84 -15.22 -4.24 0.99
CA ILE A 84 -16.49 -4.83 1.47
C ILE A 84 -17.63 -4.70 0.44
N ASP A 85 -18.74 -5.42 0.67
CA ASP A 85 -20.02 -5.16 0.01
C ASP A 85 -20.88 -4.19 0.83
N PHE A 86 -21.44 -3.20 0.15
CA PHE A 86 -22.37 -2.23 0.69
C PHE A 86 -23.80 -2.73 0.51
N LEU A 87 -24.26 -3.55 1.45
CA LEU A 87 -25.66 -3.96 1.56
C LEU A 87 -26.51 -2.79 2.06
N ASP A 88 -27.57 -2.39 1.35
CA ASP A 88 -28.39 -1.24 1.76
C ASP A 88 -29.07 -1.44 3.15
N GLN A 89 -29.22 -2.68 3.62
CA GLN A 89 -29.77 -3.03 4.93
C GLN A 89 -28.80 -2.80 6.11
N SER A 90 -27.48 -2.83 5.90
CA SER A 90 -26.48 -2.66 6.98
C SER A 90 -25.99 -1.22 7.15
N VAL A 91 -26.55 -0.28 6.37
CA VAL A 91 -26.07 1.09 6.27
C VAL A 91 -26.89 2.03 7.18
N GLN A 92 -26.27 2.50 8.25
CA GLN A 92 -26.88 3.47 9.17
C GLN A 92 -26.71 4.90 8.65
N VAL A 93 -27.78 5.70 8.58
CA VAL A 93 -27.66 7.12 8.22
C VAL A 93 -27.08 7.89 9.40
N SER A 94 -25.92 8.51 9.23
CA SER A 94 -25.27 9.32 10.26
C SER A 94 -25.12 10.77 9.83
N ASN A 95 -25.81 11.67 10.53
CA ASN A 95 -25.69 13.11 10.34
C ASN A 95 -24.37 13.66 10.96
N ILE A 96 -23.80 12.97 11.95
CA ILE A 96 -22.62 13.39 12.73
C ILE A 96 -21.35 13.51 11.85
N LEU A 97 -21.23 12.70 10.80
CA LEU A 97 -20.06 12.68 9.90
C LEU A 97 -19.75 14.01 9.20
N GLY A 98 -20.72 14.95 9.16
CA GLY A 98 -20.56 16.25 8.53
C GLY A 98 -20.29 16.21 7.03
N ARG A 99 -20.01 17.37 6.42
CA ARG A 99 -19.57 17.45 5.02
C ARG A 99 -18.07 17.20 4.95
N LEU A 100 -17.62 16.15 4.27
CA LEU A 100 -16.21 15.91 3.93
C LEU A 100 -15.53 17.20 3.47
N LYS A 101 -14.64 17.72 4.32
CA LYS A 101 -13.81 18.90 4.06
C LYS A 101 -12.63 18.45 3.20
N ARG A 102 -12.35 19.20 2.13
CA ARG A 102 -11.26 18.93 1.19
C ARG A 102 -10.67 20.26 0.78
N ASP A 103 -9.37 20.38 0.91
CA ASP A 103 -8.57 21.56 0.58
C ASP A 103 -7.38 21.08 -0.26
N TYR A 104 -7.65 20.80 -1.54
CA TYR A 104 -6.66 20.31 -2.50
C TYR A 104 -6.12 21.48 -3.34
N LYS A 105 -4.81 21.47 -3.60
CA LYS A 105 -4.12 22.50 -4.39
C LYS A 105 -3.21 21.90 -5.47
N PRO A 106 -2.90 22.63 -6.55
CA PRO A 106 -2.00 22.15 -7.59
C PRO A 106 -0.59 21.91 -7.04
N ALA A 107 -0.02 20.74 -7.29
CA ALA A 107 1.34 20.38 -6.88
C ALA A 107 2.03 19.51 -7.94
N HIS A 108 3.35 19.39 -7.86
CA HIS A 108 4.12 18.54 -8.78
C HIS A 108 3.80 17.06 -8.55
N ALA A 109 3.52 16.33 -9.62
CA ALA A 109 3.21 14.91 -9.57
C ALA A 109 4.02 14.08 -10.58
N THR A 110 4.11 12.79 -10.31
CA THR A 110 4.48 11.76 -11.30
C THR A 110 3.34 10.78 -11.48
N ILE A 111 3.36 10.03 -12.57
CA ILE A 111 2.60 8.81 -12.75
C ILE A 111 3.59 7.65 -12.75
N LYS A 112 3.28 6.58 -12.01
CA LYS A 112 4.09 5.35 -11.94
C LYS A 112 3.22 4.14 -12.26
N ASN A 113 3.78 3.21 -13.01
CA ASN A 113 3.32 1.85 -13.16
C ASN A 113 3.96 1.00 -12.06
N ARG A 114 3.16 0.48 -11.13
CA ARG A 114 3.61 -0.37 -10.01
C ARG A 114 3.52 -1.87 -10.34
N GLY A 115 3.40 -2.21 -11.63
CA GLY A 115 3.13 -3.55 -12.12
C GLY A 115 1.70 -3.99 -11.86
N HIS A 116 1.25 -3.95 -10.60
CA HIS A 116 -0.10 -4.31 -10.18
C HIS A 116 -1.14 -3.18 -10.38
N ASP A 117 -0.71 -1.92 -10.46
CA ASP A 117 -1.59 -0.79 -10.78
C ASP A 117 -0.86 0.35 -11.51
N ILE A 118 -1.64 1.38 -11.84
CA ILE A 118 -1.13 2.71 -12.20
C ILE A 118 -1.48 3.68 -11.08
N THR A 119 -0.48 4.37 -10.54
CA THR A 119 -0.61 5.37 -9.48
C THR A 119 -0.15 6.76 -9.93
N VAL A 120 -0.73 7.80 -9.36
CA VAL A 120 -0.26 9.19 -9.46
C VAL A 120 0.16 9.64 -8.06
N THR A 121 1.44 9.95 -7.89
CA THR A 121 2.03 10.39 -6.61
C THR A 121 2.34 11.88 -6.67
N TRP A 122 1.87 12.66 -5.70
CA TRP A 122 2.27 14.06 -5.56
C TRP A 122 3.57 14.15 -4.76
N LYS A 123 4.60 14.77 -5.35
CA LYS A 123 5.95 14.88 -4.76
C LYS A 123 6.13 16.16 -3.91
N LYS A 124 5.06 16.95 -3.74
CA LYS A 124 4.95 18.15 -2.91
C LYS A 124 3.52 18.22 -2.36
N ASP A 125 3.31 19.00 -1.29
CA ASP A 125 2.02 19.24 -0.65
C ASP A 125 0.91 19.61 -1.66
N ALA A 126 0.04 18.64 -1.95
CA ALA A 126 -1.11 18.74 -2.83
C ALA A 126 -2.40 19.10 -2.07
N GLY A 127 -2.29 19.47 -0.79
CA GLY A 127 -3.41 19.69 0.10
C GLY A 127 -3.93 18.39 0.71
N LYS A 128 -5.15 18.45 1.26
CA LYS A 128 -5.60 17.54 2.33
C LYS A 128 -7.11 17.36 2.43
N ILE A 129 -7.52 16.37 3.22
CA ILE A 129 -8.87 16.25 3.76
C ILE A 129 -8.84 16.43 5.27
N ASN A 130 -9.90 17.01 5.85
CA ASN A 130 -10.04 17.14 7.30
C ASN A 130 -11.20 16.24 7.79
N LEU A 131 -10.90 15.32 8.70
CA LEU A 131 -11.82 14.36 9.29
C LEU A 131 -11.86 14.58 10.80
N ASN A 132 -13.01 15.02 11.32
CA ASN A 132 -13.26 15.25 12.76
C ASN A 132 -12.24 16.17 13.47
N GLY A 133 -11.51 17.01 12.74
CA GLY A 133 -10.45 17.87 13.27
C GLY A 133 -9.05 17.47 12.79
N THR A 134 -8.79 16.18 12.60
CA THR A 134 -7.51 15.66 12.09
C THR A 134 -7.37 15.91 10.59
N ASP A 135 -6.21 16.42 10.19
CA ASP A 135 -5.82 16.61 8.80
C ASP A 135 -5.09 15.38 8.25
N TYR A 136 -5.50 14.92 7.06
CA TYR A 136 -4.85 13.84 6.32
C TYR A 136 -4.39 14.43 4.97
N ASN A 137 -3.07 14.48 4.77
CA ASN A 137 -2.44 15.06 3.58
C ASN A 137 -2.52 14.08 2.42
N LEU A 138 -2.83 14.56 1.21
CA LEU A 138 -2.89 13.74 0.00
C LEU A 138 -1.48 13.28 -0.40
N VAL A 139 -1.32 11.97 -0.60
CA VAL A 139 -0.05 11.35 -1.04
C VAL A 139 -0.17 10.89 -2.49
N MET A 140 -1.17 10.07 -2.80
CA MET A 140 -1.32 9.44 -4.12
C MET A 140 -2.77 9.08 -4.48
N CYS A 141 -3.00 8.72 -5.74
CA CYS A 141 -4.23 8.06 -6.16
C CYS A 141 -3.98 7.01 -7.27
N HIS A 142 -4.65 5.86 -7.18
CA HIS A 142 -4.47 4.71 -8.08
C HIS A 142 -5.81 4.08 -8.49
N TRP A 143 -5.81 3.20 -9.49
CA TRP A 143 -7.03 2.62 -10.07
C TRP A 143 -7.08 1.10 -10.05
N HIS A 144 -8.23 0.57 -9.65
CA HIS A 144 -8.59 -0.85 -9.77
C HIS A 144 -9.65 -1.06 -10.86
N SER A 145 -9.55 -2.14 -11.63
CA SER A 145 -10.59 -2.58 -12.56
C SER A 145 -10.81 -4.10 -12.42
N PRO A 146 -12.03 -4.61 -12.15
CA PRO A 146 -13.28 -3.88 -11.82
C PRO A 146 -13.16 -3.08 -10.51
N SER A 147 -14.25 -2.47 -10.04
CA SER A 147 -14.24 -1.89 -8.68
C SER A 147 -13.99 -2.97 -7.63
N GLU A 148 -13.30 -2.59 -6.56
CA GLU A 148 -13.00 -3.47 -5.43
C GLU A 148 -14.20 -3.55 -4.50
N HIS A 149 -14.86 -2.42 -4.24
CA HIS A 149 -16.12 -2.38 -3.52
C HIS A 149 -17.28 -2.86 -4.39
N THR A 150 -18.27 -3.47 -3.72
CA THR A 150 -19.54 -3.93 -4.31
C THR A 150 -20.72 -3.25 -3.63
N PHE A 151 -21.86 -3.25 -4.31
CA PHE A 151 -23.13 -2.73 -3.80
C PHE A 151 -24.22 -3.75 -4.07
N ASN A 152 -24.75 -4.38 -3.01
CA ASN A 152 -25.64 -5.55 -3.11
C ASN A 152 -25.06 -6.60 -4.07
N GLY A 153 -23.81 -7.01 -3.84
CA GLY A 153 -23.04 -7.96 -4.65
C GLY A 153 -22.54 -7.45 -6.01
N SER A 154 -23.00 -6.28 -6.48
CA SER A 154 -22.70 -5.77 -7.83
C SER A 154 -21.39 -4.98 -7.88
N ARG A 155 -20.46 -5.35 -8.78
CA ARG A 155 -19.22 -4.58 -9.09
C ARG A 155 -19.47 -3.53 -10.17
N TYR A 156 -18.73 -2.42 -10.07
CA TYR A 156 -18.59 -1.39 -11.10
C TYR A 156 -17.34 -1.65 -11.96
N GLN A 157 -17.15 -0.85 -13.02
CA GLN A 157 -16.15 -1.12 -14.07
C GLN A 157 -14.75 -0.60 -13.74
N LEU A 158 -14.66 0.38 -12.86
CA LEU A 158 -13.41 0.96 -12.34
C LEU A 158 -13.66 1.54 -10.95
N GLU A 159 -12.63 1.55 -10.10
CA GLU A 159 -12.57 2.32 -8.87
C GLU A 159 -11.28 3.15 -8.84
N LEU A 160 -11.35 4.37 -8.29
CA LEU A 160 -10.21 5.22 -7.97
C LEU A 160 -10.10 5.33 -6.47
N HIS A 161 -8.94 5.02 -5.93
CA HIS A 161 -8.58 5.27 -4.53
C HIS A 161 -7.73 6.52 -4.43
N ILE A 162 -8.00 7.36 -3.44
CA ILE A 162 -7.26 8.59 -3.17
C ILE A 162 -6.76 8.49 -1.73
N VAL A 163 -5.45 8.29 -1.56
CA VAL A 163 -4.80 7.90 -0.31
C VAL A 163 -4.23 9.13 0.40
N HIS A 164 -4.59 9.29 1.67
CA HIS A 164 -4.17 10.40 2.52
C HIS A 164 -3.61 9.88 3.84
N ILE A 165 -2.60 10.56 4.39
CA ILE A 165 -1.91 10.17 5.62
C ILE A 165 -1.88 11.36 6.61
N SER A 166 -2.18 11.11 7.90
CA SER A 166 -2.10 12.12 8.96
C SER A 166 -0.66 12.38 9.43
N SER A 167 -0.46 13.39 10.28
CA SER A 167 0.83 13.62 10.96
C SER A 167 1.29 12.46 11.84
N HIS A 168 0.40 11.54 12.22
CA HIS A 168 0.68 10.36 13.05
C HIS A 168 0.79 9.07 12.23
N GLY A 169 0.71 9.13 10.90
CA GLY A 169 0.75 7.95 10.03
C GLY A 169 -0.60 7.24 9.84
N GLU A 170 -1.70 7.79 10.36
CA GLU A 170 -3.04 7.24 10.17
C GLU A 170 -3.49 7.41 8.70
N ILE A 171 -4.15 6.40 8.13
CA ILE A 171 -4.50 6.39 6.69
C ILE A 171 -6.00 6.64 6.48
N ALA A 172 -6.34 7.54 5.56
CA ALA A 172 -7.71 7.78 5.11
C ALA A 172 -7.80 7.70 3.58
N VAL A 173 -8.65 6.80 3.06
CA VAL A 173 -8.83 6.58 1.62
C VAL A 173 -10.21 7.03 1.17
N VAL A 174 -10.25 7.79 0.07
CA VAL A 174 -11.51 8.14 -0.62
C VAL A 174 -11.66 7.27 -1.86
N GLY A 175 -12.73 6.48 -1.92
CA GLY A 175 -13.07 5.66 -3.09
C GLY A 175 -14.08 6.35 -4.01
N ILE A 176 -13.86 6.25 -5.32
CA ILE A 176 -14.77 6.74 -6.36
C ILE A 176 -15.01 5.63 -7.39
N LEU A 177 -16.27 5.21 -7.52
CA LEU A 177 -16.71 4.14 -8.42
C LEU A 177 -17.08 4.73 -9.79
N TYR A 178 -16.81 4.02 -10.88
CA TYR A 178 -17.17 4.43 -12.23
C TYR A 178 -17.90 3.32 -12.99
N LYS A 179 -18.97 3.70 -13.69
CA LYS A 179 -19.61 2.88 -14.73
C LYS A 179 -19.21 3.34 -16.12
N TYR A 180 -19.41 2.50 -17.14
CA TYR A 180 -19.20 2.93 -18.53
C TYR A 180 -20.13 4.10 -18.90
N GLY A 181 -19.60 5.05 -19.67
CA GLY A 181 -20.33 6.21 -20.16
C GLY A 181 -19.39 7.25 -20.78
N ARG A 182 -19.69 8.54 -20.57
CA ARG A 182 -18.79 9.63 -20.96
C ARG A 182 -17.41 9.47 -20.28
N LEU A 183 -16.36 9.80 -21.01
CA LEU A 183 -14.98 9.82 -20.50
C LEU A 183 -14.85 10.63 -19.20
N ASP A 184 -13.95 10.21 -18.31
CA ASP A 184 -13.62 11.02 -17.14
C ASP A 184 -12.61 12.12 -17.49
N GLY A 185 -12.80 13.30 -16.91
CA GLY A 185 -12.02 14.49 -17.21
C GLY A 185 -10.60 14.50 -16.64
N PHE A 186 -10.34 13.77 -15.55
CA PHE A 186 -9.01 13.63 -14.93
C PHE A 186 -8.20 12.56 -15.68
N LEU A 187 -8.76 11.37 -15.87
CA LEU A 187 -8.13 10.31 -16.68
C LEU A 187 -7.82 10.76 -18.11
N ARG A 188 -8.60 11.70 -18.70
CA ARG A 188 -8.28 12.29 -20.01
C ARG A 188 -6.97 13.07 -20.01
N LYS A 189 -6.62 13.78 -18.92
CA LYS A 189 -5.33 14.49 -18.82
C LYS A 189 -4.15 13.51 -18.74
N LEU A 190 -4.38 12.35 -18.13
CA LEU A 190 -3.35 11.34 -17.89
C LEU A 190 -3.19 10.33 -19.04
N PHE A 191 -4.17 10.22 -19.96
CA PHE A 191 -4.29 9.13 -20.93
C PHE A 191 -3.02 8.84 -21.75
N HIS A 192 -2.36 9.88 -22.29
CA HIS A 192 -1.09 9.73 -23.00
C HIS A 192 0.02 9.18 -22.09
N HIS A 193 0.09 9.66 -20.84
CA HIS A 193 1.11 9.22 -19.89
C HIS A 193 0.85 7.79 -19.37
N ILE A 194 -0.41 7.38 -19.21
CA ILE A 194 -0.82 5.99 -18.87
C ILE A 194 -0.28 5.02 -19.92
N ASN A 195 -0.54 5.29 -21.21
CA ASN A 195 0.00 4.48 -22.30
C ASN A 195 1.55 4.50 -22.27
N ALA A 196 2.16 5.67 -22.06
CA ALA A 196 3.61 5.83 -22.04
C ALA A 196 4.36 5.17 -20.86
N VAL A 197 3.67 4.80 -19.76
CA VAL A 197 4.24 3.94 -18.68
C VAL A 197 3.83 2.47 -18.82
N GLY A 198 2.90 2.17 -19.73
CA GLY A 198 2.47 0.81 -20.07
C GLY A 198 3.27 0.16 -21.21
N HIS A 199 3.97 0.95 -22.03
CA HIS A 199 4.79 0.44 -23.12
C HIS A 199 6.01 -0.33 -22.63
N LYS A 200 5.87 -1.65 -22.51
CA LYS A 200 6.98 -2.61 -22.59
C LYS A 200 7.64 -2.44 -23.96
N GLY A 201 8.84 -1.87 -24.01
CA GLY A 201 9.56 -1.68 -25.28
C GLY A 201 10.01 -3.02 -25.86
N GLU A 202 9.77 -3.25 -27.15
CA GLU A 202 10.30 -4.43 -27.85
C GLU A 202 11.83 -4.38 -27.80
N GLY A 203 12.47 -5.48 -27.36
CA GLY A 203 13.91 -5.53 -27.12
C GLY A 203 14.41 -4.79 -25.86
N SER A 204 13.52 -4.27 -25.01
CA SER A 204 13.90 -3.62 -23.74
C SER A 204 14.68 -4.57 -22.82
N SER A 205 15.92 -4.21 -22.49
CA SER A 205 16.67 -4.87 -21.40
C SER A 205 16.02 -4.61 -20.04
N HIS A 206 16.33 -5.46 -19.06
CA HIS A 206 15.80 -5.33 -17.68
C HIS A 206 16.17 -4.01 -16.99
N MET A 207 17.18 -3.29 -17.49
CA MET A 207 17.58 -1.96 -17.00
C MET A 207 16.78 -0.82 -17.65
N SER A 208 16.27 -1.01 -18.87
CA SER A 208 15.44 -0.01 -19.56
C SER A 208 13.99 -0.08 -19.09
N SER A 209 13.46 -1.28 -18.80
CA SER A 209 12.09 -1.47 -18.27
C SER A 209 11.85 -0.70 -16.96
N ILE A 210 12.86 -0.55 -16.09
CA ILE A 210 12.76 0.25 -14.86
C ILE A 210 12.55 1.74 -15.19
N ARG A 211 13.28 2.29 -16.16
CA ARG A 211 13.22 3.71 -16.54
C ARG A 211 11.91 4.11 -17.25
N HIS A 212 11.17 3.15 -17.78
CA HIS A 212 9.89 3.40 -18.44
C HIS A 212 8.69 3.39 -17.47
N LYS A 213 8.84 2.87 -16.24
CA LYS A 213 7.73 2.75 -15.28
C LYS A 213 7.27 4.07 -14.62
N GLU A 214 8.09 5.14 -14.54
CA GLU A 214 7.69 6.43 -13.93
C GLU A 214 7.90 7.62 -14.88
N ARG A 215 6.95 8.58 -14.89
CA ARG A 215 7.04 9.83 -15.68
C ARG A 215 6.54 11.04 -14.89
N HIS A 216 7.24 12.16 -15.02
CA HIS A 216 6.74 13.45 -14.51
C HIS A 216 5.49 13.91 -15.26
N LEU A 217 4.53 14.45 -14.51
CA LEU A 217 3.28 15.04 -15.04
C LEU A 217 3.31 16.58 -15.05
N GLY A 218 4.36 17.20 -14.52
CA GLY A 218 4.35 18.62 -14.18
C GLY A 218 3.45 18.90 -12.98
N ILE A 219 2.70 20.01 -13.01
CA ILE A 219 1.78 20.41 -11.94
C ILE A 219 0.38 19.82 -12.22
N ILE A 220 -0.14 19.04 -11.27
CA ILE A 220 -1.46 18.41 -11.33
C ILE A 220 -2.30 18.85 -10.14
N ASN A 221 -3.55 19.25 -10.41
CA ASN A 221 -4.52 19.67 -9.39
C ASN A 221 -5.45 18.50 -8.99
N PRO A 222 -5.39 17.98 -7.75
CA PRO A 222 -6.31 16.94 -7.30
C PRO A 222 -7.77 17.40 -7.26
N GLY A 223 -8.02 18.71 -7.20
CA GLY A 223 -9.34 19.31 -7.37
C GLY A 223 -10.00 19.05 -8.73
N ASP A 224 -9.26 18.55 -9.72
CA ASP A 224 -9.83 18.01 -10.97
C ASP A 224 -10.60 16.70 -10.76
N ILE A 225 -10.31 15.94 -9.70
CA ILE A 225 -11.00 14.68 -9.40
C ILE A 225 -12.42 14.98 -8.89
N LYS A 226 -13.42 14.78 -9.76
CA LYS A 226 -14.80 15.20 -9.47
C LYS A 226 -15.58 14.10 -8.76
N PHE A 227 -15.61 14.13 -7.43
CA PHE A 227 -16.37 13.18 -6.59
C PHE A 227 -17.88 13.20 -6.92
N GLY A 228 -18.40 14.34 -7.39
CA GLY A 228 -19.75 14.51 -7.93
C GLY A 228 -20.90 14.42 -6.92
N SER A 229 -20.61 14.14 -5.65
CA SER A 229 -21.57 13.96 -4.55
C SER A 229 -21.15 14.74 -3.31
N ARG A 230 -22.13 15.09 -2.46
CA ARG A 230 -21.89 15.39 -1.04
C ARG A 230 -22.22 14.21 -0.11
N LYS A 231 -22.92 13.18 -0.62
CA LYS A 231 -23.23 11.91 0.08
C LYS A 231 -22.08 10.91 -0.09
N TYR A 232 -21.70 10.23 0.98
CA TYR A 232 -20.69 9.18 0.99
C TYR A 232 -20.98 8.14 2.07
N TYR A 233 -20.43 6.95 1.89
CA TYR A 233 -20.35 5.91 2.91
C TYR A 233 -19.02 6.02 3.66
N ARG A 234 -19.01 5.68 4.94
CA ARG A 234 -17.85 5.66 5.84
C ARG A 234 -17.84 4.35 6.61
N TYR A 235 -16.69 3.70 6.70
CA TYR A 235 -16.44 2.55 7.58
C TYR A 235 -14.95 2.51 7.96
N ILE A 236 -14.57 1.66 8.91
CA ILE A 236 -13.16 1.38 9.24
C ILE A 236 -12.74 0.06 8.61
N GLY A 237 -11.64 0.13 7.86
CA GLY A 237 -11.20 -0.92 6.95
C GLY A 237 -9.70 -1.18 7.01
N SER A 238 -9.17 -1.64 5.88
CA SER A 238 -7.75 -1.93 5.67
C SER A 238 -7.27 -1.37 4.33
N LEU A 239 -5.96 -1.45 4.07
CA LEU A 239 -5.45 -1.46 2.70
C LEU A 239 -6.00 -2.67 1.94
N THR A 240 -6.19 -2.54 0.63
CA THR A 240 -6.72 -3.60 -0.25
C THR A 240 -5.63 -4.34 -1.04
N VAL A 241 -4.37 -3.95 -0.84
CA VAL A 241 -3.16 -4.67 -1.28
C VAL A 241 -2.29 -5.00 -0.06
N PRO A 242 -1.32 -5.92 -0.16
CA PRO A 242 -0.38 -6.18 0.92
C PRO A 242 0.35 -4.90 1.37
N PRO A 243 0.63 -4.71 2.68
CA PRO A 243 0.48 -5.65 3.80
C PRO A 243 -0.96 -5.77 4.38
N CYS A 244 -1.98 -5.18 3.74
CA CYS A 244 -3.38 -5.18 4.20
C CYS A 244 -3.61 -4.62 5.61
N SER A 245 -2.79 -3.65 6.05
CA SER A 245 -2.89 -2.99 7.36
C SER A 245 -4.29 -2.45 7.66
N GLU A 246 -4.79 -2.69 8.87
CA GLU A 246 -6.13 -2.25 9.32
C GLU A 246 -6.11 -0.85 9.95
N GLY A 247 -7.30 -0.31 10.27
CA GLY A 247 -7.47 1.05 10.81
C GLY A 247 -7.67 2.13 9.75
N VAL A 248 -7.76 1.75 8.46
CA VAL A 248 -7.93 2.70 7.35
C VAL A 248 -9.32 3.31 7.36
N ILE A 249 -9.40 4.65 7.36
CA ILE A 249 -10.67 5.39 7.35
C ILE A 249 -11.19 5.50 5.92
N TRP A 250 -12.10 4.61 5.53
CA TRP A 250 -12.65 4.56 4.18
C TRP A 250 -13.79 5.56 3.95
N THR A 251 -13.83 6.16 2.76
CA THR A 251 -14.84 7.16 2.38
C THR A 251 -15.29 6.96 0.92
N ILE A 252 -16.35 6.19 0.68
CA ILE A 252 -16.80 5.86 -0.67
C ILE A 252 -17.86 6.87 -1.15
N SER A 253 -17.61 7.56 -2.27
CA SER A 253 -18.59 8.51 -2.86
C SER A 253 -19.85 7.78 -3.33
N LYS A 254 -21.03 8.15 -2.81
CA LYS A 254 -22.32 7.53 -3.22
C LYS A 254 -22.74 7.87 -4.66
N LYS A 255 -22.02 8.75 -5.38
CA LYS A 255 -22.26 8.98 -6.81
C LYS A 255 -21.25 8.24 -7.66
N VAL A 256 -21.72 7.16 -8.28
CA VAL A 256 -21.04 6.49 -9.39
C VAL A 256 -20.79 7.50 -10.51
N ARG A 257 -19.52 7.59 -10.93
CA ARG A 257 -19.02 8.42 -12.02
C ARG A 257 -19.13 7.68 -13.36
N THR A 258 -18.74 8.34 -14.44
CA THR A 258 -18.64 7.71 -15.76
C THR A 258 -17.19 7.68 -16.23
N VAL A 259 -16.80 6.58 -16.87
CA VAL A 259 -15.50 6.41 -17.53
C VAL A 259 -15.75 5.82 -18.93
N SER A 260 -14.88 6.14 -19.89
CA SER A 260 -14.96 5.51 -21.22
C SER A 260 -14.37 4.09 -21.21
N ARG A 261 -14.81 3.23 -22.14
CA ARG A 261 -14.26 1.87 -22.28
C ARG A 261 -12.75 1.91 -22.52
N ASP A 262 -12.26 2.86 -23.32
CA ASP A 262 -10.85 2.93 -23.70
C ASP A 262 -9.95 3.52 -22.60
N GLN A 263 -10.47 4.37 -21.71
CA GLN A 263 -9.75 4.73 -20.47
C GLN A 263 -9.55 3.52 -19.54
N VAL A 264 -10.55 2.66 -19.40
CA VAL A 264 -10.39 1.40 -18.64
C VAL A 264 -9.44 0.44 -19.38
N ARG A 265 -9.53 0.36 -20.70
CA ARG A 265 -8.63 -0.46 -21.55
C ARG A 265 -7.17 0.00 -21.42
N ALA A 266 -6.91 1.32 -21.37
CA ALA A 266 -5.57 1.87 -21.24
C ALA A 266 -4.93 1.52 -19.88
N LEU A 267 -5.68 1.65 -18.78
CA LEU A 267 -5.22 1.23 -17.44
C LEU A 267 -4.89 -0.27 -17.43
N ARG A 268 -5.81 -1.12 -17.91
CA ARG A 268 -5.61 -2.58 -17.98
C ARG A 268 -4.47 -3.02 -18.91
N LYS A 269 -4.16 -2.25 -19.96
CA LYS A 269 -3.03 -2.52 -20.86
C LYS A 269 -1.67 -2.03 -20.33
N ALA A 270 -1.67 -1.20 -19.29
CA ALA A 270 -0.44 -0.59 -18.78
C ALA A 270 0.16 -1.36 -17.61
N VAL A 271 -0.66 -2.06 -16.82
CA VAL A 271 -0.22 -3.01 -15.79
C VAL A 271 0.49 -4.24 -16.38
N HIS A 272 1.12 -5.04 -15.52
CA HIS A 272 1.72 -6.31 -15.88
C HIS A 272 0.67 -7.38 -16.25
N ASP A 273 1.10 -8.43 -16.94
CA ASP A 273 0.21 -9.51 -17.38
C ASP A 273 -0.29 -10.30 -16.16
N GLY A 274 -1.59 -10.62 -16.11
CA GLY A 274 -2.26 -11.17 -14.92
C GLY A 274 -2.80 -10.13 -13.94
N PHE A 275 -2.47 -8.85 -14.11
CA PHE A 275 -2.98 -7.73 -13.29
C PHE A 275 -4.06 -6.90 -13.99
N GLU A 276 -4.52 -7.29 -15.18
CA GLU A 276 -5.59 -6.60 -15.92
C GLU A 276 -6.98 -6.70 -15.23
N SER A 277 -7.06 -7.47 -14.14
CA SER A 277 -8.19 -7.55 -13.21
C SER A 277 -7.74 -7.41 -11.75
N ASN A 278 -7.00 -6.34 -11.44
CA ASN A 278 -6.39 -6.01 -10.14
C ASN A 278 -7.38 -5.66 -9.00
N ALA A 279 -8.46 -6.42 -8.81
CA ALA A 279 -9.46 -6.18 -7.77
C ALA A 279 -9.53 -7.33 -6.75
N ARG A 280 -9.22 -7.05 -5.48
CA ARG A 280 -9.27 -8.01 -4.38
C ARG A 280 -10.70 -8.57 -4.21
N PRO A 281 -10.86 -9.86 -3.87
CA PRO A 281 -12.14 -10.41 -3.45
C PRO A 281 -12.73 -9.63 -2.27
N ILE A 282 -14.06 -9.58 -2.20
CA ILE A 282 -14.77 -8.93 -1.08
C ILE A 282 -14.47 -9.66 0.23
N GLN A 283 -14.22 -8.87 1.26
CA GLN A 283 -13.89 -9.33 2.61
C GLN A 283 -15.17 -9.33 3.46
N LYS A 284 -15.23 -10.21 4.47
CA LYS A 284 -16.40 -10.30 5.34
C LYS A 284 -16.60 -8.99 6.10
N SER A 285 -17.84 -8.53 6.20
CA SER A 285 -18.18 -7.31 6.94
C SER A 285 -18.00 -7.48 8.46
N ASP A 286 -18.10 -8.71 8.98
CA ASP A 286 -17.87 -9.08 10.39
C ASP A 286 -18.57 -8.13 11.40
N GLY A 287 -19.82 -7.76 11.09
CA GLY A 287 -20.66 -6.90 11.92
C GLY A 287 -20.27 -5.41 11.96
N ARG A 288 -19.26 -4.98 11.21
CA ARG A 288 -18.79 -3.58 11.20
C ARG A 288 -19.87 -2.61 10.73
N PHE A 289 -20.04 -1.52 11.50
CA PHE A 289 -20.94 -0.44 11.13
C PHE A 289 -20.48 0.28 9.85
N VAL A 290 -21.41 0.46 8.93
CA VAL A 290 -21.24 1.33 7.76
C VAL A 290 -22.18 2.52 7.91
N TRP A 291 -21.62 3.72 7.87
CA TRP A 291 -22.37 4.97 8.02
C TRP A 291 -22.54 5.70 6.69
N LEU A 292 -23.77 6.11 6.36
CA LEU A 292 -24.07 6.96 5.21
C LEU A 292 -24.29 8.41 5.65
N TYR A 293 -23.40 9.31 5.21
CA TYR A 293 -23.65 10.74 5.32
C TYR A 293 -24.63 11.22 4.26
N ASN A 294 -25.68 11.92 4.68
CA ASN A 294 -26.71 12.47 3.81
C ASN A 294 -27.08 13.91 4.23
N PRO A 295 -26.70 14.97 3.47
CA PRO A 295 -26.94 16.36 3.87
C PRO A 295 -28.42 16.79 3.80
N ARG A 296 -29.35 15.88 3.47
CA ARG A 296 -30.80 16.13 3.57
C ARG A 296 -31.42 15.60 4.87
N SER A 297 -30.91 14.52 5.48
CA SER A 297 -31.42 14.03 6.77
C SER A 297 -31.02 14.93 7.92
N ALA A 298 -29.87 15.60 7.82
CA ALA A 298 -29.42 16.62 8.78
C ALA A 298 -30.27 17.92 8.81
N LYS A 299 -31.36 17.99 8.03
CA LYS A 299 -32.35 19.09 8.03
C LYS A 299 -33.72 18.71 8.60
N ILE A 300 -33.87 17.47 9.08
CA ILE A 300 -35.14 16.93 9.61
C ILE A 300 -35.04 16.67 11.13
N SER A 301 -33.82 16.76 11.68
CA SER A 301 -33.49 16.54 13.09
C SER A 301 -32.89 17.79 13.75
N ALA A 302 -33.38 18.97 13.35
CA ALA A 302 -32.93 20.30 13.76
C ALA A 302 -34.05 21.31 13.47
#